data_AF-A0A975BVM1-F1
#
_entry.id   AF-A0A975BVM1-F1
#
_cell.length_a   1.000
_cell.length_b   1.000
_cell.length_c   1.000
_cell.angle_alpha   90.00
_cell.angle_beta   90.00
_cell.angle_gamma   90.00
#
_symmetry.space_group_name_H-M   'P 1'
#
loop_
_entity.id
_entity.type
_entity.pdbx_description
1 polymer ?
#
loop_
_entity_poly.entity_id
_entity_poly.type
_entity_poly.pdbx_seq_one_letter_code
_entity_poly.pdbx_strand_id
1 'polypeptide(L)'
;MDTIPGNLNLRGVWMERISRIIRRTFFITALTAAVICSFLSITLPVHGEQYQHAIVTTKDTGGLGGSYSWIQERKSGGSRLNEHNMTLTISDIRAASHYEYYFIMEGQGLNRVTCYDIQSLDNQVWQYAAYESDETGDTLPWDMITISERKAYLLRYGSNVAWIVNPLAENEAEFKTGELDFSVYDDGDGSPEMCCGVLVNGKAFIALRRVNSDGIPQTAYLAVIDTATDLPVDTEQDDAGLYGIPLSVKYPVSIQYLAETGAIYVLGSGTLLPQPDYTGGIEQIALDSYDTAIVLDDGDADLHPYGYFTAMALISATDGFFIGAASESDQTLYHFDPAAGAADAVVLNASSQNYMQNKQFAGLGGGTGLDKHDRLWISNVTNQEVNILITVPNQGLYSGDGSIAIPDDNDSRSMRPAQIVFCEEPEVTEEDEAEKPSSSGESGNFCFIGAVMP
;
A
#
# COMPACT_ATOMS: atom_id res chain seq x y z
N MET A 1 -52.40 -52.10 -74.61
CA MET A 1 -50.94 -52.32 -74.53
C MET A 1 -50.45 -51.47 -73.38
N ASP A 2 -49.83 -52.12 -72.41
CA ASP A 2 -49.10 -51.55 -71.25
C ASP A 2 -49.66 -50.28 -70.60
N THR A 3 -50.27 -50.43 -69.43
CA THR A 3 -50.30 -49.38 -68.41
C THR A 3 -50.38 -50.01 -67.01
N ILE A 4 -49.30 -49.92 -66.24
CA ILE A 4 -49.29 -50.13 -64.79
C ILE A 4 -49.50 -48.78 -64.11
N PRO A 5 -50.50 -48.63 -63.20
CA PRO A 5 -50.42 -47.77 -62.04
C PRO A 5 -50.32 -48.65 -60.77
N GLY A 6 -49.66 -48.29 -59.68
CA GLY A 6 -49.50 -46.97 -59.07
C GLY A 6 -50.25 -46.95 -57.72
N ASN A 7 -49.54 -46.56 -56.66
CA ASN A 7 -49.97 -46.25 -55.28
C ASN A 7 -50.21 -47.39 -54.26
N LEU A 8 -49.23 -47.54 -53.35
CA LEU A 8 -49.40 -48.13 -52.01
C LEU A 8 -49.12 -47.06 -50.94
N ASN A 9 -50.01 -47.04 -49.95
CA ASN A 9 -50.27 -45.97 -48.99
C ASN A 9 -49.35 -46.09 -47.76
N LEU A 10 -48.34 -45.21 -47.65
CA LEU A 10 -47.30 -45.19 -46.61
C LEU A 10 -47.70 -44.50 -45.29
N ARG A 11 -48.99 -44.23 -45.04
CA ARG A 11 -49.42 -43.43 -43.87
C ARG A 11 -49.68 -44.20 -42.57
N GLY A 12 -49.72 -45.53 -42.59
CA GLY A 12 -50.11 -46.33 -41.42
C GLY A 12 -49.00 -46.65 -40.41
N VAL A 13 -47.74 -46.74 -40.84
CA VAL A 13 -46.65 -47.31 -40.02
C VAL A 13 -45.84 -46.22 -39.27
N TRP A 14 -46.00 -44.95 -39.63
CA TRP A 14 -45.24 -43.85 -39.04
C TRP A 14 -45.81 -43.32 -37.70
N MET A 15 -47.12 -43.43 -37.46
CA MET A 15 -47.74 -42.85 -36.25
C MET A 15 -47.59 -43.70 -34.98
N GLU A 16 -47.40 -45.02 -35.08
CA GLU A 16 -47.18 -45.86 -33.89
C GLU A 16 -45.75 -45.75 -33.31
N ARG A 17 -44.75 -45.41 -34.14
CA ARG A 17 -43.37 -45.20 -33.66
C ARG A 17 -43.16 -43.86 -32.95
N ILE A 18 -43.89 -42.81 -33.34
CA ILE A 18 -43.79 -41.48 -32.72
C ILE A 18 -44.44 -41.47 -31.32
N SER A 19 -45.56 -42.18 -31.15
CA SER A 19 -46.27 -42.28 -29.86
C SER A 19 -45.44 -42.91 -28.73
N ARG A 20 -44.61 -43.93 -29.03
CA ARG A 20 -43.75 -44.59 -28.04
C ARG A 20 -42.50 -43.78 -27.66
N ILE A 21 -42.02 -42.91 -28.55
CA ILE A 21 -40.87 -42.03 -28.27
C ILE A 21 -41.33 -40.86 -27.38
N ILE A 22 -42.48 -40.24 -27.67
CA ILE A 22 -42.97 -39.09 -26.90
C ILE A 22 -43.32 -39.45 -25.44
N ARG A 23 -43.80 -40.67 -25.16
CA ARG A 23 -44.10 -41.12 -23.78
C ARG A 23 -42.86 -41.45 -22.93
N ARG A 24 -41.71 -41.78 -23.55
CA ARG A 24 -40.46 -42.00 -22.81
C ARG A 24 -39.70 -40.70 -22.54
N THR A 25 -39.85 -39.70 -23.40
CA THR A 25 -39.22 -38.38 -23.18
C THR A 25 -39.92 -37.59 -22.08
N PHE A 26 -41.25 -37.72 -21.91
CA PHE A 26 -42.00 -36.95 -20.89
C PHE A 26 -41.85 -37.43 -19.43
N PHE A 27 -41.39 -38.67 -19.20
CA PHE A 27 -41.14 -39.16 -17.84
C PHE A 27 -39.71 -38.93 -17.35
N ILE A 28 -38.76 -38.68 -18.25
CA ILE A 28 -37.37 -38.36 -17.90
C ILE A 28 -37.21 -36.85 -17.67
N THR A 29 -37.92 -35.97 -18.39
CA THR A 29 -37.89 -34.53 -18.08
C THR A 29 -38.58 -34.15 -16.76
N ALA A 30 -39.56 -34.92 -16.28
CA ALA A 30 -40.22 -34.64 -15.00
C ALA A 30 -39.38 -35.07 -13.77
N LEU A 31 -38.50 -36.06 -13.89
CA LEU A 31 -37.60 -36.47 -12.80
C LEU A 31 -36.28 -35.67 -12.79
N THR A 32 -35.89 -35.07 -13.91
CA THR A 32 -34.72 -34.16 -13.96
C THR A 32 -35.08 -32.73 -13.52
N ALA A 33 -36.33 -32.30 -13.69
CA ALA A 33 -36.80 -31.00 -13.19
C ALA A 33 -37.11 -30.97 -11.68
N ALA A 34 -37.35 -32.11 -11.05
CA ALA A 34 -37.61 -32.20 -9.61
C ALA A 34 -36.35 -32.43 -8.75
N VAL A 35 -35.19 -32.71 -9.36
CA VAL A 35 -33.89 -32.84 -8.67
C VAL A 35 -33.00 -31.60 -8.87
N ILE A 36 -33.33 -30.71 -9.81
CA ILE A 36 -32.65 -29.41 -10.02
C ILE A 36 -33.30 -28.26 -9.20
N CYS A 37 -34.48 -28.49 -8.62
CA CYS A 37 -35.16 -27.52 -7.76
C CYS A 37 -35.05 -27.81 -6.25
N SER A 38 -34.13 -28.69 -5.84
CA SER A 38 -33.50 -28.54 -4.53
C SER A 38 -32.40 -27.50 -4.71
N PHE A 39 -32.81 -26.22 -4.72
CA PHE A 39 -31.88 -25.14 -4.46
C PHE A 39 -31.21 -25.49 -3.13
N LEU A 40 -29.99 -26.02 -3.21
CA LEU A 40 -28.98 -25.69 -2.23
C LEU A 40 -28.89 -24.16 -2.36
N SER A 41 -29.66 -23.45 -1.56
CA SER A 41 -29.35 -22.08 -1.23
C SER A 41 -28.03 -22.16 -0.52
N ILE A 42 -26.94 -22.21 -1.27
CA ILE A 42 -25.64 -21.78 -0.79
C ILE A 42 -25.86 -20.29 -0.60
N THR A 43 -26.34 -19.93 0.59
CA THR A 43 -26.13 -18.59 1.11
C THR A 43 -24.62 -18.46 1.16
N LEU A 44 -24.04 -17.93 0.08
CA LEU A 44 -22.71 -17.35 0.21
C LEU A 44 -22.86 -16.31 1.31
N PRO A 45 -22.05 -16.38 2.38
CA PRO A 45 -22.10 -15.37 3.41
C PRO A 45 -22.00 -14.01 2.73
N VAL A 46 -22.96 -13.13 2.99
CA VAL A 46 -22.89 -11.76 2.49
C VAL A 46 -21.89 -11.09 3.42
N HIS A 47 -20.62 -11.05 3.03
CA HIS A 47 -19.60 -10.35 3.80
C HIS A 47 -19.96 -8.87 3.84
N GLY A 48 -20.03 -8.31 5.06
CA GLY A 48 -20.11 -6.86 5.25
C GLY A 48 -18.91 -6.19 4.59
N GLU A 49 -19.06 -4.93 4.18
CA GLU A 49 -17.93 -4.18 3.62
C GLU A 49 -16.86 -3.97 4.71
N GLN A 50 -15.72 -4.63 4.58
CA GLN A 50 -14.55 -4.46 5.45
C GLN A 50 -14.06 -3.02 5.36
N TYR A 51 -13.92 -2.32 6.49
CA TYR A 51 -13.40 -0.95 6.48
C TYR A 51 -11.87 -0.94 6.37
N GLN A 52 -11.35 0.06 5.68
CA GLN A 52 -9.93 0.39 5.65
C GLN A 52 -9.72 1.70 6.41
N HIS A 53 -8.55 1.88 6.98
CA HIS A 53 -8.19 3.07 7.74
C HIS A 53 -6.81 3.54 7.35
N ALA A 54 -6.66 4.85 7.16
CA ALA A 54 -5.36 5.47 6.96
C ALA A 54 -4.75 5.83 8.31
N ILE A 55 -3.54 5.34 8.56
CA ILE A 55 -2.65 5.82 9.61
C ILE A 55 -1.71 6.84 8.97
N VAL A 56 -1.87 8.10 9.38
CA VAL A 56 -1.11 9.22 8.84
C VAL A 56 -0.13 9.69 9.88
N THR A 57 1.16 9.40 9.68
CA THR A 57 2.19 9.94 10.57
C THR A 57 2.33 11.44 10.36
N THR A 58 2.74 12.13 11.41
CA THR A 58 2.91 13.57 11.43
C THR A 58 4.22 13.93 12.09
N LYS A 59 4.85 14.98 11.59
CA LYS A 59 6.10 15.54 12.12
C LYS A 59 5.88 16.97 12.55
N ASP A 60 6.47 17.35 13.68
CA ASP A 60 6.45 18.74 14.10
C ASP A 60 7.36 19.60 13.21
N THR A 61 7.07 20.90 13.14
CA THR A 61 7.91 21.86 12.39
C THR A 61 9.33 22.01 12.94
N GLY A 62 9.57 21.54 14.16
CA GLY A 62 10.88 21.52 14.81
C GLY A 62 11.75 20.31 14.41
N GLY A 63 11.17 19.34 13.70
CA GLY A 63 11.83 18.15 13.18
C GLY A 63 12.16 17.09 14.23
N LEU A 64 11.65 17.21 15.45
CA LEU A 64 11.97 16.27 16.53
C LEU A 64 10.74 15.61 17.12
N GLY A 65 9.58 16.28 17.15
CA GLY A 65 8.34 15.69 17.63
C GLY A 65 7.56 14.97 16.53
N GLY A 66 6.86 13.91 16.91
CA GLY A 66 5.99 13.14 16.02
C GLY A 66 4.67 12.79 16.67
N SER A 67 3.67 12.52 15.84
CA SER A 67 2.42 11.87 16.24
C SER A 67 1.78 11.22 15.03
N TYR A 68 0.62 10.59 15.19
CA TYR A 68 -0.13 10.08 14.07
C TYR A 68 -1.62 10.41 14.19
N SER A 69 -2.28 10.38 13.05
CA SER A 69 -3.73 10.47 12.93
C SER A 69 -4.26 9.16 12.38
N TRP A 70 -5.46 8.80 12.82
CA TRP A 70 -6.26 7.75 12.24
C TRP A 70 -7.38 8.40 11.42
N ILE A 71 -7.62 7.93 10.21
CA ILE A 71 -8.66 8.47 9.32
C ILE A 71 -9.37 7.30 8.63
N GLN A 72 -10.68 7.20 8.85
CA GLN A 72 -11.51 6.18 8.23
C GLN A 72 -11.61 6.37 6.71
N GLU A 73 -11.33 5.30 5.96
CA GLU A 73 -11.68 5.19 4.55
C GLU A 73 -13.19 4.96 4.42
N ARG A 74 -13.83 5.63 3.46
CA ARG A 74 -15.24 5.40 3.14
C ARG A 74 -15.43 5.38 1.65
N LYS A 75 -16.24 4.46 1.13
CA LYS A 75 -16.51 4.27 -0.31
C LYS A 75 -16.79 5.53 -1.13
N SER A 76 -17.53 6.51 -0.60
CA SER A 76 -17.69 7.82 -1.26
C SER A 76 -18.39 8.84 -0.36
N GLY A 77 -17.93 10.09 -0.39
CA GLY A 77 -18.65 11.27 0.10
C GLY A 77 -18.90 11.35 1.61
N GLY A 78 -19.12 12.57 2.09
CA GLY A 78 -19.41 12.87 3.50
C GLY A 78 -18.16 13.01 4.39
N SER A 79 -18.38 13.32 5.67
CA SER A 79 -17.29 13.43 6.64
C SER A 79 -16.71 12.04 6.93
N ARG A 80 -15.37 11.94 6.92
CA ARG A 80 -14.63 10.78 7.41
C ARG A 80 -14.45 10.90 8.91
N LEU A 81 -14.64 9.79 9.64
CA LEU A 81 -14.21 9.74 11.03
C LEU A 81 -12.69 9.88 11.06
N ASN A 82 -12.20 10.65 12.01
CA ASN A 82 -10.78 10.89 12.18
C ASN A 82 -10.50 11.19 13.65
N GLU A 83 -9.32 10.74 14.07
CA GLU A 83 -8.73 11.07 15.36
C GLU A 83 -7.29 11.48 15.12
N HIS A 84 -6.84 12.50 15.84
CA HIS A 84 -5.56 13.15 15.64
C HIS A 84 -4.78 13.15 16.95
N ASN A 85 -3.46 13.35 16.85
CA ASN A 85 -2.58 13.43 18.01
C ASN A 85 -2.65 12.18 18.91
N MET A 86 -2.81 11.00 18.28
CA MET A 86 -3.04 9.72 18.96
C MET A 86 -1.97 9.39 20.01
N THR A 87 -0.69 9.62 19.67
CA THR A 87 0.43 9.48 20.61
C THR A 87 1.49 10.50 20.26
N LEU A 88 1.72 11.45 21.16
CA LEU A 88 2.80 12.42 20.99
C LEU A 88 4.13 11.78 21.39
N THR A 89 5.13 11.95 20.54
CA THR A 89 6.49 11.51 20.79
C THR A 89 7.49 12.63 20.52
N ILE A 90 8.69 12.46 21.05
CA ILE A 90 9.85 13.32 20.83
C ILE A 90 10.77 12.75 19.74
N SER A 91 10.24 11.87 18.89
CA SER A 91 10.97 11.23 17.82
C SER A 91 10.26 11.39 16.47
N ASP A 92 11.04 11.33 15.40
CA ASP A 92 10.54 11.06 14.06
C ASP A 92 9.89 9.68 14.04
N ILE A 93 8.70 9.60 13.43
CA ILE A 93 7.97 8.34 13.33
C ILE A 93 7.74 7.88 11.89
N ARG A 94 7.73 6.56 11.76
CA ARG A 94 7.27 5.82 10.58
C ARG A 94 6.12 4.92 10.99
N ALA A 95 5.34 4.48 10.01
CA ALA A 95 4.29 3.50 10.21
C ALA A 95 4.39 2.36 9.20
N ALA A 96 3.88 1.21 9.61
CA ALA A 96 3.62 0.05 8.77
C ALA A 96 2.31 -0.61 9.21
N SER A 97 1.74 -1.48 8.38
CA SER A 97 0.54 -2.25 8.72
C SER A 97 0.71 -3.74 8.41
N HIS A 98 -0.03 -4.55 9.15
CA HIS A 98 -0.06 -6.00 9.07
C HIS A 98 -1.45 -6.50 9.42
N TYR A 99 -2.27 -6.79 8.41
CA TYR A 99 -3.69 -7.14 8.59
C TYR A 99 -4.43 -6.05 9.41
N GLU A 100 -4.94 -6.43 10.59
CA GLU A 100 -5.65 -5.55 11.54
C GLU A 100 -4.72 -4.77 12.48
N TYR A 101 -3.41 -5.03 12.42
CA TYR A 101 -2.43 -4.34 13.24
C TYR A 101 -1.73 -3.23 12.46
N TYR A 102 -1.44 -2.14 13.16
CA TYR A 102 -0.54 -1.11 12.67
C TYR A 102 0.58 -0.85 13.68
N PHE A 103 1.72 -0.45 13.15
CA PHE A 103 2.95 -0.31 13.90
C PHE A 103 3.44 1.11 13.77
N ILE A 104 3.76 1.72 14.90
CA ILE A 104 4.46 3.00 14.96
C ILE A 104 5.91 2.72 15.31
N MET A 105 6.81 3.13 14.43
CA MET A 105 8.26 2.96 14.55
C MET A 105 8.87 4.31 14.93
N GLU A 106 9.52 4.37 16.08
CA GLU A 106 10.15 5.58 16.61
C GLU A 106 11.68 5.46 16.49
N GLY A 107 12.34 6.48 15.93
CA GLY A 107 13.81 6.57 15.84
C GLY A 107 14.45 7.42 16.94
N GLN A 108 15.53 8.13 16.59
CA GLN A 108 16.17 9.20 17.40
C GLN A 108 16.45 8.81 18.86
N GLY A 109 16.98 7.60 19.08
CA GLY A 109 17.38 7.11 20.39
C GLY A 109 16.27 6.48 21.22
N LEU A 110 15.01 6.51 20.76
CA LEU A 110 13.96 5.62 21.28
C LEU A 110 14.05 4.24 20.63
N ASN A 111 14.30 4.22 19.32
CA ASN A 111 14.58 3.04 18.49
C ASN A 111 13.70 1.84 18.85
N ARG A 112 12.39 1.97 18.67
CA ARG A 112 11.41 0.99 19.13
C ARG A 112 10.23 0.87 18.17
N VAL A 113 9.52 -0.24 18.28
CA VAL A 113 8.27 -0.48 17.56
C VAL A 113 7.13 -0.64 18.57
N THR A 114 6.01 0.01 18.29
CA THR A 114 4.78 -0.08 19.07
C THR A 114 3.68 -0.63 18.18
N CYS A 115 3.02 -1.71 18.61
CA CYS A 115 1.90 -2.33 17.90
C CYS A 115 0.56 -1.88 18.50
N TYR A 116 -0.39 -1.62 17.61
CA TYR A 116 -1.76 -1.27 17.92
C TYR A 116 -2.72 -2.12 17.09
N ASP A 117 -3.90 -2.36 17.63
CA ASP A 117 -5.01 -3.04 16.96
C ASP A 117 -5.96 -1.98 16.38
N ILE A 118 -6.31 -2.10 15.10
CA ILE A 118 -7.19 -1.15 14.41
C ILE A 118 -8.61 -1.13 14.98
N GLN A 119 -9.04 -2.21 15.64
CA GLN A 119 -10.33 -2.26 16.34
C GLN A 119 -10.30 -1.52 17.69
N SER A 120 -9.11 -1.18 18.19
CA SER A 120 -8.92 -0.56 19.50
C SER A 120 -7.83 0.51 19.46
N LEU A 121 -8.12 1.61 18.76
CA LEU A 121 -7.20 2.71 18.42
C LEU A 121 -6.42 3.30 19.60
N ASP A 122 -6.98 3.29 20.81
CA ASP A 122 -6.35 3.86 22.01
C ASP A 122 -5.48 2.86 22.79
N ASN A 123 -5.54 1.57 22.46
CA ASN A 123 -4.85 0.54 23.24
C ASN A 123 -3.65 -0.01 22.47
N GLN A 124 -2.48 0.33 22.99
CA GLN A 124 -1.24 -0.34 22.65
C GLN A 124 -1.33 -1.84 22.99
N VAL A 125 -1.02 -2.69 22.02
CA VAL A 125 -0.91 -4.15 22.21
C VAL A 125 0.43 -4.47 22.88
N TRP A 126 1.52 -3.96 22.29
CA TRP A 126 2.88 -4.10 22.82
C TRP A 126 3.80 -2.97 22.34
N GLN A 127 4.94 -2.82 23.00
CA GLN A 127 6.03 -1.93 22.58
C GLN A 127 7.36 -2.59 22.93
N TYR A 128 8.24 -2.74 21.94
CA TYR A 128 9.52 -3.45 22.07
C TYR A 128 10.67 -2.64 21.47
N ALA A 129 11.87 -2.83 22.03
CA ALA A 129 13.09 -2.23 21.49
C ALA A 129 13.41 -2.78 20.08
N ALA A 130 13.96 -1.91 19.24
CA ALA A 130 14.37 -2.18 17.87
C ALA A 130 15.87 -1.89 17.64
N TYR A 131 16.65 -1.96 18.71
CA TYR A 131 18.09 -1.75 18.73
C TYR A 131 18.80 -2.86 19.53
N GLU A 132 20.07 -3.09 19.24
CA GLU A 132 20.95 -3.94 20.05
C GLU A 132 21.75 -3.09 21.05
N SER A 133 22.09 -3.68 22.20
CA SER A 133 22.73 -2.94 23.30
C SER A 133 24.13 -2.39 22.99
N ASP A 134 24.81 -2.93 21.98
CA ASP A 134 26.14 -2.55 21.52
C ASP A 134 26.12 -1.70 20.23
N GLU A 135 24.93 -1.37 19.71
CA GLU A 135 24.80 -0.48 18.56
C GLU A 135 25.29 0.93 18.88
N THR A 136 26.14 1.44 18.00
CA THR A 136 26.66 2.81 18.05
C THR A 136 26.24 3.54 16.79
N GLY A 137 25.57 4.68 16.94
CA GLY A 137 25.10 5.51 15.81
C GLY A 137 23.58 5.62 15.76
N ASP A 138 23.06 6.17 14.66
CA ASP A 138 21.63 6.40 14.43
C ASP A 138 20.98 5.21 13.71
N THR A 139 21.12 4.01 14.27
CA THR A 139 20.35 2.84 13.81
C THR A 139 18.91 2.96 14.29
N LEU A 140 17.93 2.86 13.37
CA LEU A 140 16.52 2.97 13.72
C LEU A 140 15.59 2.16 12.82
N PRO A 141 14.44 1.68 13.34
CA PRO A 141 13.43 0.99 12.53
C PRO A 141 12.87 1.95 11.46
N TRP A 142 12.86 1.49 10.20
CA TRP A 142 12.55 2.35 9.06
C TRP A 142 11.28 1.94 8.31
N ASP A 143 11.18 0.66 7.98
CA ASP A 143 10.03 0.06 7.29
C ASP A 143 9.86 -1.39 7.73
N MET A 144 8.68 -1.98 7.53
CA MET A 144 8.40 -3.36 7.88
C MET A 144 7.65 -4.09 6.77
N ILE A 145 8.32 -5.09 6.18
CA ILE A 145 7.77 -5.88 5.08
C ILE A 145 7.08 -7.11 5.67
N THR A 146 5.76 -7.18 5.52
CA THR A 146 4.96 -8.35 5.90
C THR A 146 5.33 -9.56 5.03
N ILE A 147 5.71 -10.68 5.67
CA ILE A 147 6.03 -11.95 4.99
C ILE A 147 4.92 -12.99 5.22
N SER A 148 4.42 -13.09 6.45
CA SER A 148 3.29 -13.91 6.87
C SER A 148 2.73 -13.38 8.19
N GLU A 149 1.64 -13.95 8.70
CA GLU A 149 1.03 -13.57 9.99
C GLU A 149 2.03 -13.45 11.17
N ARG A 150 3.07 -14.30 11.18
CA ARG A 150 4.06 -14.35 12.28
C ARG A 150 5.48 -14.07 11.82
N LYS A 151 5.64 -13.45 10.65
CA LYS A 151 6.95 -13.12 10.09
C LYS A 151 6.90 -11.82 9.31
N ALA A 152 7.78 -10.90 9.66
CA ALA A 152 8.05 -9.70 8.88
C ALA A 152 9.56 -9.43 8.85
N TYR A 153 10.01 -8.64 7.88
CA TYR A 153 11.36 -8.09 7.86
C TYR A 153 11.30 -6.63 8.29
N LEU A 154 11.89 -6.33 9.45
CA LEU A 154 12.05 -4.97 9.93
C LEU A 154 13.33 -4.38 9.34
N LEU A 155 13.18 -3.50 8.37
CA LEU A 155 14.27 -2.75 7.78
C LEU A 155 14.75 -1.72 8.78
N ARG A 156 16.07 -1.59 8.91
CA ARG A 156 16.69 -0.68 9.86
C ARG A 156 17.65 0.24 9.14
N TYR A 157 17.35 1.53 9.16
CA TYR A 157 18.24 2.54 8.61
C TYR A 157 19.50 2.64 9.46
N GLY A 158 20.66 2.90 8.85
CA GLY A 158 21.94 3.00 9.56
C GLY A 158 22.43 1.65 10.09
N SER A 159 22.06 0.54 9.45
CA SER A 159 22.55 -0.80 9.76
C SER A 159 22.62 -1.63 8.49
N ASN A 160 23.59 -2.53 8.42
CA ASN A 160 23.67 -3.58 7.42
C ASN A 160 22.85 -4.83 7.77
N VAL A 161 22.09 -4.82 8.88
CA VAL A 161 21.26 -5.94 9.33
C VAL A 161 19.79 -5.52 9.45
N ALA A 162 18.92 -6.20 8.70
CA ALA A 162 17.49 -6.19 8.97
C ALA A 162 17.15 -7.30 9.98
N TRP A 163 16.08 -7.11 10.75
CA TRP A 163 15.60 -8.15 11.65
C TRP A 163 14.48 -8.95 11.02
N ILE A 164 14.48 -10.25 11.26
CA ILE A 164 13.31 -11.11 11.06
C ILE A 164 12.51 -11.04 12.35
N VAL A 165 11.30 -10.50 12.30
CA VAL A 165 10.47 -10.28 13.48
C VAL A 165 9.15 -11.05 13.42
N ASN A 166 8.59 -11.36 14.58
CA ASN A 166 7.21 -11.82 14.72
C ASN A 166 6.32 -10.64 15.13
N PRO A 167 5.46 -10.10 14.23
CA PRO A 167 4.57 -8.97 14.55
C PRO A 167 3.56 -9.28 15.66
N LEU A 168 3.27 -10.58 15.88
CA LEU A 168 2.34 -11.08 16.90
C LEU A 168 3.08 -11.78 18.04
N ALA A 169 4.26 -11.27 18.41
CA ALA A 169 4.99 -11.74 19.58
C ALA A 169 4.22 -11.42 20.86
N GLU A 170 4.14 -12.38 21.78
CA GLU A 170 3.47 -12.17 23.09
C GLU A 170 4.38 -11.45 24.09
N ASN A 171 5.69 -11.48 23.84
CA ASN A 171 6.71 -10.82 24.65
C ASN A 171 7.92 -10.41 23.79
N GLU A 172 8.73 -9.48 24.33
CA GLU A 172 9.87 -8.88 23.61
C GLU A 172 10.93 -9.90 23.18
N ALA A 173 11.14 -10.97 23.96
CA ALA A 173 12.12 -12.00 23.63
C ALA A 173 11.72 -12.86 22.41
N GLU A 174 10.45 -12.82 22.02
CA GLU A 174 9.92 -13.50 20.84
C GLU A 174 9.76 -12.56 19.65
N PHE A 175 9.99 -11.25 19.83
CA PHE A 175 9.84 -10.27 18.76
C PHE A 175 10.90 -10.46 17.69
N LYS A 176 12.19 -10.48 18.05
CA LYS A 176 13.29 -10.74 17.12
C LYS A 176 13.55 -12.24 17.02
N THR A 177 13.32 -12.80 15.84
CA THR A 177 13.42 -14.24 15.56
C THR A 177 14.61 -14.61 14.68
N GLY A 178 15.24 -13.63 14.03
CA GLY A 178 16.42 -13.82 13.18
C GLY A 178 16.91 -12.51 12.56
N GLU A 179 17.83 -12.63 11.61
CA GLU A 179 18.50 -11.50 10.96
C GLU A 179 18.70 -11.78 9.47
N LEU A 180 18.72 -10.71 8.67
CA LEU A 180 19.15 -10.72 7.28
C LEU A 180 20.38 -9.83 7.16
N ASP A 181 21.46 -10.37 6.61
CA ASP A 181 22.75 -9.69 6.46
C ASP A 181 22.86 -9.06 5.06
N PHE A 182 22.99 -7.74 5.03
CA PHE A 182 23.20 -6.93 3.82
C PHE A 182 24.62 -6.33 3.78
N SER A 183 25.55 -6.77 4.62
CA SER A 183 26.93 -6.24 4.69
C SER A 183 27.68 -6.31 3.37
N VAL A 184 27.33 -7.24 2.48
CA VAL A 184 27.92 -7.32 1.13
C VAL A 184 27.59 -6.11 0.25
N TYR A 185 26.53 -5.34 0.58
CA TYR A 185 26.13 -4.13 -0.14
C TYR A 185 26.67 -2.84 0.50
N ASP A 186 27.32 -2.93 1.65
CA ASP A 186 27.97 -1.79 2.31
C ASP A 186 28.99 -1.12 1.37
N ASP A 187 28.93 0.20 1.26
CA ASP A 187 29.85 0.98 0.42
C ASP A 187 31.08 1.52 1.19
N GLY A 188 31.24 1.11 2.45
CA GLY A 188 32.37 1.38 3.32
C GLY A 188 32.03 2.24 4.53
N ASP A 189 30.77 2.66 4.68
CA ASP A 189 30.31 3.48 5.79
C ASP A 189 29.54 2.69 6.88
N GLY A 190 29.29 1.40 6.66
CA GLY A 190 28.65 0.51 7.62
C GLY A 190 27.17 0.21 7.32
N SER A 191 26.58 0.80 6.28
CA SER A 191 25.15 0.65 5.99
C SER A 191 24.87 0.75 4.47
N PRO A 192 23.94 -0.07 3.93
CA PRO A 192 23.46 0.07 2.55
C PRO A 192 22.16 0.88 2.44
N GLU A 193 21.66 1.45 3.55
CA GLU A 193 20.43 2.24 3.67
C GLU A 193 19.20 1.52 3.05
N MET A 194 18.77 0.43 3.69
CA MET A 194 17.49 -0.21 3.38
C MET A 194 16.34 0.80 3.54
N CYS A 195 15.57 1.03 2.47
CA CYS A 195 14.58 2.11 2.47
C CYS A 195 13.13 1.66 2.34
N CYS A 196 12.86 0.60 1.58
CA CYS A 196 11.52 0.04 1.36
C CYS A 196 11.61 -1.34 0.68
N GLY A 197 10.52 -2.10 0.68
CA GLY A 197 10.46 -3.35 -0.07
C GLY A 197 9.05 -3.89 -0.31
N VAL A 198 8.97 -4.93 -1.15
CA VAL A 198 7.71 -5.64 -1.46
C VAL A 198 7.90 -7.15 -1.39
N LEU A 199 6.84 -7.86 -0.96
CA LEU A 199 6.75 -9.32 -1.04
C LEU A 199 6.06 -9.71 -2.34
N VAL A 200 6.74 -10.50 -3.18
CA VAL A 200 6.17 -11.03 -4.43
C VAL A 200 6.63 -12.47 -4.63
N ASN A 201 5.68 -13.39 -4.88
CA ASN A 201 5.96 -14.79 -5.21
C ASN A 201 6.94 -15.51 -4.27
N GLY A 202 6.84 -15.25 -2.95
CA GLY A 202 7.72 -15.85 -1.94
C GLY A 202 9.14 -15.26 -1.92
N LYS A 203 9.32 -14.08 -2.51
CA LYS A 203 10.57 -13.30 -2.46
C LYS A 203 10.29 -11.91 -1.91
N ALA A 204 11.16 -11.43 -1.04
CA ALA A 204 11.17 -10.03 -0.64
C ALA A 204 12.19 -9.29 -1.52
N PHE A 205 11.74 -8.20 -2.13
CA PHE A 205 12.57 -7.30 -2.92
C PHE A 205 12.79 -6.03 -2.10
N ILE A 206 14.04 -5.75 -1.71
CA ILE A 206 14.39 -4.69 -0.76
C ILE A 206 15.32 -3.70 -1.45
N ALA A 207 14.88 -2.45 -1.54
CA ALA A 207 15.66 -1.39 -2.14
C ALA A 207 16.71 -0.85 -1.14
N LEU A 208 17.95 -0.74 -1.63
CA LEU A 208 19.12 -0.29 -0.90
C LEU A 208 19.64 0.99 -1.55
N ARG A 209 19.73 2.09 -0.79
CA ARG A 209 20.14 3.38 -1.39
C ARG A 209 21.61 3.45 -1.71
N ARG A 210 22.45 2.85 -0.85
CA ARG A 210 23.92 2.92 -0.91
C ARG A 210 24.42 4.34 -1.05
N VAL A 211 24.48 5.05 0.07
CA VAL A 211 24.90 6.44 0.14
C VAL A 211 26.16 6.49 0.98
N ASN A 212 27.28 6.87 0.36
CA ASN A 212 28.55 6.86 1.06
C ASN A 212 28.61 7.91 2.19
N SER A 213 29.68 7.88 2.97
CA SER A 213 29.90 8.81 4.09
C SER A 213 29.89 10.31 3.74
N ASP A 214 30.05 10.67 2.46
CA ASP A 214 29.97 12.05 1.97
C ASP A 214 28.53 12.45 1.54
N GLY A 215 27.56 11.56 1.70
CA GLY A 215 26.18 11.75 1.27
C GLY A 215 25.97 11.56 -0.24
N ILE A 216 26.91 10.93 -0.95
CA ILE A 216 26.87 10.77 -2.40
C ILE A 216 26.25 9.40 -2.74
N PRO A 217 25.11 9.36 -3.46
CA PRO A 217 24.53 8.10 -3.88
C PRO A 217 25.45 7.32 -4.82
N GLN A 218 25.65 6.05 -4.49
CA GLN A 218 26.31 5.07 -5.34
C GLN A 218 25.26 4.36 -6.23
N THR A 219 25.68 3.32 -6.96
CA THR A 219 24.73 2.42 -7.61
C THR A 219 23.85 1.77 -6.54
N ALA A 220 22.55 2.07 -6.58
CA ALA A 220 21.55 1.44 -5.73
C ALA A 220 21.31 0.00 -6.15
N TYR A 221 20.79 -0.82 -5.23
CA TYR A 221 20.49 -2.22 -5.51
C TYR A 221 19.09 -2.59 -5.04
N LEU A 222 18.45 -3.51 -5.77
CA LEU A 222 17.30 -4.26 -5.29
C LEU A 222 17.77 -5.65 -4.85
N ALA A 223 17.92 -5.84 -3.55
CA ALA A 223 18.26 -7.13 -2.99
C ALA A 223 17.05 -8.07 -3.01
N VAL A 224 17.27 -9.33 -3.35
CA VAL A 224 16.21 -10.34 -3.47
C VAL A 224 16.43 -11.42 -2.42
N ILE A 225 15.47 -11.59 -1.51
CA ILE A 225 15.54 -12.56 -0.41
C ILE A 225 14.48 -13.64 -0.62
N ASP A 226 14.88 -14.91 -0.61
CA ASP A 226 13.94 -16.03 -0.58
C ASP A 226 13.32 -16.16 0.81
N THR A 227 12.00 -15.99 0.92
CA THR A 227 11.36 -15.85 2.24
C THR A 227 11.12 -17.17 2.95
N ALA A 228 11.27 -18.29 2.25
CA ALA A 228 11.22 -19.62 2.84
C ALA A 228 12.52 -19.99 3.53
N THR A 229 13.65 -19.48 3.04
CA THR A 229 14.99 -19.81 3.55
C THR A 229 15.70 -18.66 4.24
N ASP A 230 15.22 -17.42 4.09
CA ASP A 230 15.86 -16.20 4.57
C ASP A 230 17.27 -15.98 4.00
N LEU A 231 17.51 -16.49 2.78
CA LEU A 231 18.79 -16.37 2.08
C LEU A 231 18.68 -15.44 0.87
N PRO A 232 19.76 -14.70 0.54
CA PRO A 232 19.81 -13.93 -0.69
C PRO A 232 19.70 -14.84 -1.90
N VAL A 233 18.97 -14.38 -2.91
CA VAL A 233 18.91 -14.96 -4.25
C VAL A 233 19.95 -14.26 -5.09
N ASP A 234 20.88 -15.02 -5.66
CA ASP A 234 21.77 -14.52 -6.71
C ASP A 234 20.97 -14.32 -8.00
N THR A 235 20.87 -13.08 -8.44
CA THR A 235 20.09 -12.66 -9.62
C THR A 235 20.93 -12.72 -10.90
N GLU A 236 22.24 -12.92 -10.78
CA GLU A 236 23.21 -12.90 -11.88
C GLU A 236 23.17 -11.61 -12.73
N GLN A 237 22.66 -10.50 -12.17
CA GLN A 237 22.53 -9.21 -12.87
C GLN A 237 23.75 -8.29 -12.72
N ASP A 238 24.65 -8.58 -11.78
CA ASP A 238 25.82 -7.75 -11.50
C ASP A 238 27.13 -8.49 -11.81
N ASP A 239 27.96 -7.85 -12.64
CA ASP A 239 29.30 -8.34 -12.97
C ASP A 239 30.30 -8.20 -11.79
N ALA A 240 30.00 -7.35 -10.80
CA ALA A 240 30.83 -7.16 -9.61
C ALA A 240 30.60 -8.23 -8.52
N GLY A 241 29.64 -9.14 -8.73
CA GLY A 241 29.41 -10.30 -7.87
C GLY A 241 28.51 -10.04 -6.67
N LEU A 242 27.71 -8.96 -6.67
CA LEU A 242 26.62 -8.80 -5.73
C LEU A 242 25.39 -9.60 -6.18
N TYR A 243 24.64 -10.14 -5.21
CA TYR A 243 23.51 -11.02 -5.51
C TYR A 243 22.29 -10.27 -6.09
N GLY A 244 22.12 -9.00 -5.75
CA GLY A 244 20.94 -8.21 -6.10
C GLY A 244 20.98 -7.62 -7.50
N ILE A 245 19.92 -6.88 -7.84
CA ILE A 245 19.75 -6.24 -9.14
C ILE A 245 20.29 -4.81 -9.03
N PRO A 246 21.32 -4.42 -9.79
CA PRO A 246 21.77 -3.04 -9.83
C PRO A 246 20.67 -2.17 -10.47
N LEU A 247 20.40 -1.01 -9.86
CA LEU A 247 19.42 -0.05 -10.37
C LEU A 247 20.12 1.06 -11.17
N SER A 248 19.44 1.51 -12.21
CA SER A 248 19.83 2.68 -13.00
C SER A 248 19.44 3.97 -12.26
N VAL A 249 18.29 3.96 -11.58
CA VAL A 249 17.88 5.07 -10.71
C VAL A 249 18.64 5.05 -9.38
N LYS A 250 19.02 6.22 -8.89
CA LYS A 250 19.70 6.38 -7.60
C LYS A 250 18.76 6.86 -6.52
N TYR A 251 19.17 6.57 -5.27
CA TYR A 251 18.47 6.96 -4.06
C TYR A 251 16.99 6.52 -4.09
N PRO A 252 16.71 5.20 -4.13
CA PRO A 252 15.36 4.68 -4.04
C PRO A 252 14.63 5.18 -2.79
N VAL A 253 13.37 5.59 -2.98
CA VAL A 253 12.49 6.05 -1.89
C VAL A 253 11.11 5.40 -1.91
N SER A 254 10.73 4.74 -3.01
CA SER A 254 9.45 4.04 -3.12
C SER A 254 9.59 2.82 -4.03
N ILE A 255 8.80 1.80 -3.74
CA ILE A 255 8.74 0.54 -4.49
C ILE A 255 7.30 0.04 -4.48
N GLN A 256 6.84 -0.45 -5.62
CA GLN A 256 5.51 -1.04 -5.76
C GLN A 256 5.54 -2.22 -6.73
N TYR A 257 4.81 -3.29 -6.40
CA TYR A 257 4.55 -4.39 -7.31
C TYR A 257 3.20 -4.18 -8.01
N LEU A 258 3.16 -4.38 -9.32
CA LEU A 258 1.94 -4.34 -10.11
C LEU A 258 1.62 -5.73 -10.66
N ALA A 259 0.61 -6.38 -10.10
CA ALA A 259 0.25 -7.76 -10.45
C ALA A 259 -0.23 -7.92 -11.90
N GLU A 260 -0.85 -6.89 -12.48
CA GLU A 260 -1.30 -6.89 -13.86
C GLU A 260 -0.14 -7.05 -14.86
N THR A 261 1.00 -6.40 -14.59
CA THR A 261 2.18 -6.45 -15.46
C THR A 261 3.19 -7.51 -15.03
N GLY A 262 3.08 -8.04 -13.81
CA GLY A 262 4.06 -8.96 -13.24
C GLY A 262 5.43 -8.30 -13.05
N ALA A 263 5.45 -7.00 -12.73
CA ALA A 263 6.67 -6.21 -12.60
C ALA A 263 6.69 -5.39 -11.32
N ILE A 264 7.90 -5.13 -10.84
CA ILE A 264 8.18 -4.20 -9.75
C ILE A 264 8.57 -2.86 -10.36
N TYR A 265 8.18 -1.77 -9.71
CA TYR A 265 8.58 -0.42 -10.07
C TYR A 265 9.27 0.19 -8.86
N VAL A 266 10.45 0.76 -9.08
CA VAL A 266 11.24 1.46 -8.06
C VAL A 266 11.38 2.91 -8.49
N LEU A 267 11.02 3.83 -7.60
CA LEU A 267 11.27 5.25 -7.78
C LEU A 267 12.55 5.64 -7.05
N GLY A 268 13.51 6.18 -7.80
CA GLY A 268 14.69 6.86 -7.28
C GLY A 268 14.51 8.37 -7.33
N SER A 269 14.93 9.06 -6.27
CA SER A 269 14.84 10.53 -6.24
C SER A 269 16.03 11.25 -6.86
N GLY A 270 17.10 10.53 -7.21
CA GLY A 270 18.40 11.16 -7.47
C GLY A 270 18.95 11.81 -6.20
N THR A 271 19.75 12.88 -6.34
CA THR A 271 20.16 13.67 -5.17
C THR A 271 20.16 15.17 -5.41
N LEU A 272 19.77 15.92 -4.37
CA LEU A 272 19.88 17.37 -4.31
C LEU A 272 21.23 17.83 -3.74
N LEU A 273 21.88 16.98 -2.93
CA LEU A 273 23.06 17.32 -2.13
C LEU A 273 24.15 16.25 -2.24
N PRO A 274 25.44 16.62 -2.19
CA PRO A 274 25.95 18.00 -2.12
C PRO A 274 25.76 18.80 -3.42
N GLN A 275 25.38 18.16 -4.53
CA GLN A 275 25.02 18.80 -5.79
C GLN A 275 23.83 18.06 -6.42
N PRO A 276 22.94 18.78 -7.15
CA PRO A 276 21.95 18.20 -8.05
C PRO A 276 22.53 17.10 -8.95
N ASP A 277 21.97 15.89 -8.83
CA ASP A 277 22.17 14.76 -9.74
C ASP A 277 20.79 14.27 -10.17
N TYR A 278 20.44 14.54 -11.43
CA TYR A 278 19.23 14.03 -12.08
C TYR A 278 19.51 12.60 -12.56
N THR A 279 19.55 11.70 -11.57
CA THR A 279 19.68 10.25 -11.76
C THR A 279 18.51 9.52 -11.09
N GLY A 280 17.40 10.23 -10.90
CA GLY A 280 16.15 9.70 -10.39
C GLY A 280 15.26 9.17 -11.51
N GLY A 281 13.97 9.05 -11.20
CA GLY A 281 12.95 8.55 -12.12
C GLY A 281 12.31 7.27 -11.59
N ILE A 282 11.64 6.57 -12.50
CA ILE A 282 10.90 5.33 -12.23
C ILE A 282 11.47 4.22 -13.10
N GLU A 283 11.97 3.16 -12.48
CA GLU A 283 12.54 1.99 -13.13
C GLU A 283 11.64 0.78 -12.90
N GLN A 284 11.31 0.07 -13.97
CA GLN A 284 10.59 -1.19 -13.95
C GLN A 284 11.58 -2.36 -13.91
N ILE A 285 11.24 -3.42 -13.17
CA ILE A 285 12.01 -4.65 -13.03
C ILE A 285 11.09 -5.84 -13.31
N ALA A 286 11.48 -6.69 -14.27
CA ALA A 286 10.78 -7.94 -14.58
C ALA A 286 11.07 -9.01 -13.52
N LEU A 287 10.06 -9.74 -13.06
CA LEU A 287 10.24 -10.74 -11.99
C LEU A 287 10.98 -12.02 -12.42
N ASP A 288 10.87 -12.40 -13.69
CA ASP A 288 11.40 -13.68 -14.18
C ASP A 288 12.86 -13.59 -14.65
N SER A 289 13.22 -12.49 -15.32
CA SER A 289 14.56 -12.27 -15.87
C SER A 289 15.39 -11.28 -15.05
N TYR A 290 14.77 -10.52 -14.14
CA TYR A 290 15.37 -9.39 -13.45
C TYR A 290 15.85 -8.25 -14.37
N ASP A 291 15.43 -8.25 -15.63
CA ASP A 291 15.71 -7.16 -16.56
C ASP A 291 15.09 -5.86 -16.05
N THR A 292 15.82 -4.76 -16.18
CA THR A 292 15.37 -3.43 -15.80
C THR A 292 15.13 -2.52 -17.00
N ALA A 293 14.21 -1.56 -16.85
CA ALA A 293 13.94 -0.52 -17.85
C ALA A 293 13.47 0.78 -17.18
N ILE A 294 14.08 1.91 -17.56
CA ILE A 294 13.57 3.22 -17.17
C ILE A 294 12.21 3.48 -17.85
N VAL A 295 11.19 3.72 -17.05
CA VAL A 295 9.83 4.09 -17.47
C VAL A 295 9.72 5.59 -17.64
N LEU A 296 10.28 6.34 -16.69
CA LEU A 296 10.29 7.79 -16.69
C LEU A 296 11.60 8.29 -16.09
N ASP A 297 12.24 9.22 -16.80
CA ASP A 297 13.54 9.79 -16.45
C ASP A 297 13.36 11.22 -15.91
N ASP A 298 14.10 11.57 -14.85
CA ASP A 298 14.10 12.92 -14.30
C ASP A 298 14.95 13.91 -15.10
N GLY A 299 15.77 13.40 -16.03
CA GLY A 299 16.44 14.15 -17.08
C GLY A 299 17.91 14.45 -16.76
N ASP A 300 18.36 15.65 -17.08
CA ASP A 300 19.74 16.08 -16.82
C ASP A 300 19.80 17.54 -16.33
N ALA A 301 21.01 18.04 -16.10
CA ALA A 301 21.24 19.39 -15.61
C ALA A 301 20.66 20.51 -16.50
N ASP A 302 20.49 20.27 -17.81
CA ASP A 302 19.95 21.21 -18.79
C ASP A 302 18.45 21.01 -19.00
N LEU A 303 17.96 19.76 -19.00
CA LEU A 303 16.58 19.38 -19.24
C LEU A 303 16.09 18.37 -18.20
N HIS A 304 15.36 18.87 -17.20
CA HIS A 304 14.74 18.09 -16.12
C HIS A 304 13.26 18.49 -16.00
N PRO A 305 12.38 17.98 -16.88
CA PRO A 305 11.02 18.50 -17.05
C PRO A 305 10.14 18.37 -15.80
N TYR A 306 10.48 17.44 -14.90
CA TYR A 306 9.72 17.16 -13.69
C TYR A 306 10.48 17.50 -12.40
N GLY A 307 11.75 17.90 -12.50
CA GLY A 307 12.66 17.94 -11.37
C GLY A 307 12.84 16.55 -10.74
N TYR A 308 13.14 16.50 -9.45
CA TYR A 308 13.32 15.24 -8.72
C TYR A 308 12.01 14.50 -8.49
N PHE A 309 12.11 13.19 -8.33
CA PHE A 309 10.96 12.34 -8.04
C PHE A 309 10.89 12.09 -6.54
N THR A 310 9.74 12.31 -5.91
CA THR A 310 9.64 12.15 -4.45
C THR A 310 8.62 11.09 -4.02
N ALA A 311 7.66 10.71 -4.86
CA ALA A 311 6.66 9.69 -4.55
C ALA A 311 6.05 9.10 -5.83
N MET A 312 5.52 7.88 -5.71
CA MET A 312 4.84 7.13 -6.76
C MET A 312 3.61 6.41 -6.20
N ALA A 313 2.57 6.30 -7.03
CA ALA A 313 1.44 5.41 -6.82
C ALA A 313 0.97 4.86 -8.17
N LEU A 314 1.00 3.53 -8.34
CA LEU A 314 0.58 2.83 -9.55
C LEU A 314 -0.78 2.17 -9.34
N ILE A 315 -1.68 2.35 -10.29
CA ILE A 315 -3.03 1.75 -10.26
C ILE A 315 -3.10 0.61 -11.27
N SER A 316 -2.60 0.83 -12.48
CA SER A 316 -2.62 -0.15 -13.57
C SER A 316 -1.40 0.02 -14.48
N ALA A 317 -1.32 -0.82 -15.51
CA ALA A 317 -0.24 -0.72 -16.51
C ALA A 317 -0.22 0.64 -17.24
N THR A 318 -1.32 1.39 -17.24
CA THR A 318 -1.49 2.65 -17.99
C THR A 318 -1.94 3.82 -17.11
N ASP A 319 -2.02 3.64 -15.80
CA ASP A 319 -2.51 4.66 -14.86
C ASP A 319 -1.62 4.67 -13.62
N GLY A 320 -0.93 5.79 -13.43
CA GLY A 320 -0.05 6.02 -12.31
C GLY A 320 0.09 7.50 -12.00
N PHE A 321 0.58 7.78 -10.81
CA PHE A 321 0.86 9.12 -10.32
C PHE A 321 2.26 9.17 -9.74
N PHE A 322 2.90 10.33 -9.87
CA PHE A 322 4.14 10.63 -9.18
C PHE A 322 4.19 12.09 -8.77
N ILE A 323 5.09 12.41 -7.86
CA ILE A 323 5.36 13.79 -7.46
C ILE A 323 6.73 14.20 -8.01
N GLY A 324 6.71 15.20 -8.89
CA GLY A 324 7.90 15.88 -9.39
C GLY A 324 8.19 17.13 -8.56
N ALA A 325 9.47 17.41 -8.30
CA ALA A 325 9.93 18.43 -7.37
C ALA A 325 11.03 19.30 -7.98
N ALA A 326 10.74 20.58 -8.21
CA ALA A 326 11.78 21.56 -8.53
C ALA A 326 12.62 21.92 -7.29
N SER A 327 12.00 21.84 -6.10
CA SER A 327 12.67 21.91 -4.80
C SER A 327 11.81 21.23 -3.74
N GLU A 328 12.32 21.08 -2.50
CA GLU A 328 11.54 20.51 -1.41
C GLU A 328 10.20 21.22 -1.17
N SER A 329 10.12 22.54 -1.41
CA SER A 329 8.90 23.33 -1.18
C SER A 329 8.10 23.64 -2.46
N ASP A 330 8.58 23.17 -3.62
CA ASP A 330 7.96 23.40 -4.92
C ASP A 330 7.85 22.07 -5.68
N GLN A 331 6.72 21.40 -5.45
CA GLN A 331 6.40 20.10 -5.99
C GLN A 331 5.04 20.13 -6.70
N THR A 332 4.90 19.24 -7.67
CA THR A 332 3.69 19.09 -8.49
C THR A 332 3.33 17.62 -8.60
N LEU A 333 2.04 17.30 -8.43
CA LEU A 333 1.51 15.98 -8.73
C LEU A 333 1.32 15.82 -10.25
N TYR A 334 1.87 14.74 -10.79
CA TYR A 334 1.71 14.32 -12.17
C TYR A 334 0.93 13.02 -12.23
N HIS A 335 0.13 12.87 -13.29
CA HIS A 335 -0.37 11.58 -13.75
C HIS A 335 0.52 11.14 -14.91
N PHE A 336 0.78 9.83 -15.01
CA PHE A 336 1.53 9.24 -16.12
C PHE A 336 0.97 7.89 -16.54
N ASP A 337 1.28 7.51 -17.77
CA ASP A 337 1.05 6.18 -18.30
C ASP A 337 2.33 5.34 -18.12
N PRO A 338 2.36 4.35 -17.20
CA PRO A 338 3.56 3.53 -16.96
C PRO A 338 4.00 2.69 -18.16
N ALA A 339 3.11 2.39 -19.12
CA ALA A 339 3.46 1.63 -20.32
C ALA A 339 4.02 2.55 -21.42
N ALA A 340 3.63 3.82 -21.45
CA ALA A 340 4.04 4.77 -22.48
C ALA A 340 5.09 5.81 -22.03
N GLY A 341 5.26 6.01 -20.72
CA GLY A 341 6.13 7.05 -20.14
C GLY A 341 5.64 8.49 -20.36
N ALA A 342 4.40 8.69 -20.81
CA ALA A 342 3.83 10.02 -21.00
C ALA A 342 3.27 10.56 -19.68
N ALA A 343 3.60 11.81 -19.31
CA ALA A 343 3.16 12.41 -18.06
C ALA A 343 2.67 13.86 -18.22
N ASP A 344 1.61 14.18 -17.48
CA ASP A 344 0.99 15.51 -17.44
C ASP A 344 0.69 15.91 -15.99
N ALA A 345 0.82 17.21 -15.69
CA ALA A 345 0.46 17.73 -14.38
C ALA A 345 -1.04 17.52 -14.11
N VAL A 346 -1.38 17.10 -12.89
CA VAL A 346 -2.77 16.90 -12.49
C VAL A 346 -3.52 18.25 -12.47
N VAL A 347 -4.66 18.29 -13.17
CA VAL A 347 -5.57 19.42 -13.22
C VAL A 347 -6.91 19.04 -12.62
N LEU A 348 -7.37 19.80 -11.63
CA LEU A 348 -8.62 19.52 -10.92
C LEU A 348 -9.83 20.13 -11.61
N ASN A 349 -10.97 19.43 -11.55
CA ASN A 349 -12.31 19.92 -11.82
C ASN A 349 -12.82 20.76 -10.62
N ALA A 350 -12.11 21.84 -10.31
CA ALA A 350 -12.37 22.73 -9.18
C ALA A 350 -12.08 24.19 -9.54
N SER A 351 -12.49 25.12 -8.68
CA SER A 351 -12.17 26.56 -8.85
C SER A 351 -10.67 26.83 -8.87
N SER A 352 -9.90 25.99 -8.19
CA SER A 352 -8.44 26.02 -8.17
C SER A 352 -7.89 24.84 -8.98
N GLN A 353 -7.89 24.96 -10.30
CA GLN A 353 -7.51 23.87 -11.21
C GLN A 353 -6.08 23.35 -10.98
N ASN A 354 -5.15 24.25 -10.63
CA ASN A 354 -3.74 23.92 -10.38
C ASN A 354 -3.44 23.70 -8.88
N TYR A 355 -4.43 23.27 -8.08
CA TYR A 355 -4.27 23.13 -6.63
C TYR A 355 -3.14 22.16 -6.25
N MET A 356 -2.88 21.15 -7.08
CA MET A 356 -1.85 20.12 -6.86
C MET A 356 -0.46 20.51 -7.38
N GLN A 357 -0.25 21.79 -7.70
CA GLN A 357 1.02 22.33 -8.22
C GLN A 357 1.60 23.35 -7.24
N ASN A 358 2.93 23.48 -7.21
CA ASN A 358 3.68 24.41 -6.35
C ASN A 358 3.38 24.23 -4.86
N LYS A 359 3.42 22.96 -4.41
CA LYS A 359 3.18 22.56 -3.02
C LYS A 359 4.39 21.85 -2.46
N GLN A 360 4.49 21.81 -1.14
CA GLN A 360 5.31 20.85 -0.43
C GLN A 360 4.44 19.63 -0.13
N PHE A 361 4.77 18.49 -0.72
CA PHE A 361 4.20 17.20 -0.36
C PHE A 361 5.23 16.37 0.41
N ALA A 362 4.77 15.46 1.26
CA ALA A 362 5.66 14.58 2.02
C ALA A 362 6.09 13.34 1.22
N GLY A 363 6.46 13.50 -0.05
CA GLY A 363 6.73 12.37 -0.95
C GLY A 363 7.82 11.42 -0.43
N LEU A 364 8.99 11.97 -0.07
CA LEU A 364 10.14 11.20 0.46
C LEU A 364 9.82 10.47 1.78
N GLY A 365 8.70 10.83 2.42
CA GLY A 365 8.19 10.24 3.64
C GLY A 365 7.27 9.03 3.43
N GLY A 366 6.95 8.65 2.19
CA GLY A 366 5.83 7.74 1.92
C GLY A 366 4.48 8.46 2.12
N GLY A 367 4.43 9.76 1.84
CA GLY A 367 3.24 10.60 2.01
C GLY A 367 2.17 10.40 0.95
N THR A 368 2.24 9.33 0.15
CA THR A 368 1.22 8.99 -0.85
C THR A 368 0.81 7.54 -0.68
N GLY A 369 -0.47 7.24 -0.90
CA GLY A 369 -0.95 5.87 -0.94
C GLY A 369 -2.29 5.75 -1.66
N LEU A 370 -2.59 4.56 -2.17
CA LEU A 370 -3.88 4.22 -2.75
C LEU A 370 -4.72 3.50 -1.70
N ASP A 371 -5.98 3.91 -1.56
CA ASP A 371 -6.93 3.16 -0.75
C ASP A 371 -7.56 2.00 -1.54
N LYS A 372 -8.36 1.16 -0.87
CA LYS A 372 -9.04 0.00 -1.49
C LYS A 372 -10.02 0.33 -2.62
N HIS A 373 -10.27 1.62 -2.88
CA HIS A 373 -11.10 2.11 -3.98
C HIS A 373 -10.26 2.85 -5.04
N ASP A 374 -8.95 2.62 -5.05
CA ASP A 374 -7.97 3.23 -5.93
C ASP A 374 -7.95 4.76 -5.86
N ARG A 375 -8.39 5.38 -4.75
CA ARG A 375 -8.25 6.83 -4.58
C ARG A 375 -6.87 7.16 -4.05
N LEU A 376 -6.30 8.24 -4.55
CA LEU A 376 -4.96 8.67 -4.18
C LEU A 376 -5.02 9.63 -2.98
N TRP A 377 -4.38 9.22 -1.89
CA TRP A 377 -4.21 10.01 -0.68
C TRP A 377 -2.83 10.64 -0.68
N ILE A 378 -2.74 11.93 -0.33
CA ILE A 378 -1.52 12.73 -0.45
C ILE A 378 -1.35 13.64 0.76
N SER A 379 -0.24 13.49 1.47
CA SER A 379 0.20 14.36 2.57
C SER A 379 0.67 15.71 2.03
N ASN A 380 -0.18 16.72 2.11
CA ASN A 380 0.10 18.08 1.70
C ASN A 380 0.57 18.92 2.89
N VAL A 381 1.89 19.10 2.94
CA VAL A 381 2.59 19.82 4.01
C VAL A 381 2.32 21.32 3.93
N THR A 382 2.19 21.89 2.73
CA THR A 382 1.90 23.32 2.56
C THR A 382 0.57 23.72 3.21
N ASN A 383 -0.43 22.86 3.07
CA ASN A 383 -1.78 23.13 3.57
C ASN A 383 -2.10 22.40 4.88
N GLN A 384 -1.16 21.65 5.44
CA GLN A 384 -1.33 20.87 6.67
C GLN A 384 -2.56 19.95 6.60
N GLU A 385 -2.70 19.24 5.50
CA GLU A 385 -3.87 18.38 5.24
C GLU A 385 -3.49 17.13 4.45
N VAL A 386 -4.38 16.15 4.48
CA VAL A 386 -4.34 14.99 3.59
C VAL A 386 -5.36 15.22 2.47
N ASN A 387 -4.90 15.35 1.23
CA ASN A 387 -5.74 15.45 0.05
C ASN A 387 -6.15 14.04 -0.42
N ILE A 388 -7.40 13.88 -0.84
CA ILE A 388 -7.91 12.61 -1.38
C ILE A 388 -8.45 12.87 -2.78
N LEU A 389 -7.91 12.17 -3.77
CA LEU A 389 -8.20 12.36 -5.19
C LEU A 389 -8.90 11.14 -5.78
N ILE A 390 -9.98 11.38 -6.53
CA ILE A 390 -10.55 10.37 -7.43
C ILE A 390 -9.62 10.27 -8.62
N THR A 391 -9.05 9.08 -8.82
CA THR A 391 -8.00 8.78 -9.79
C THR A 391 -8.51 8.61 -11.21
N VAL A 392 -9.81 8.35 -11.39
CA VAL A 392 -10.43 8.33 -12.73
C VAL A 392 -10.85 9.75 -13.12
N PRO A 393 -10.21 10.38 -14.13
CA PRO A 393 -10.57 11.73 -14.54
C PRO A 393 -11.90 11.74 -15.32
N ASN A 394 -12.66 12.82 -15.19
CA ASN A 394 -13.83 13.09 -16.01
C ASN A 394 -13.51 14.20 -17.00
N GLN A 395 -13.56 13.89 -18.30
CA GLN A 395 -13.17 14.81 -19.38
C GLN A 395 -11.73 15.35 -19.23
N GLY A 396 -10.81 14.52 -18.75
CA GLY A 396 -9.40 14.87 -18.54
C GLY A 396 -9.13 15.70 -17.28
N LEU A 397 -10.13 15.90 -16.41
CA LEU A 397 -9.98 16.62 -15.15
C LEU A 397 -10.25 15.69 -13.96
N TYR A 398 -9.40 15.79 -12.93
CA TYR A 398 -9.52 14.99 -11.72
C TYR A 398 -10.45 15.66 -10.71
N SER A 399 -11.12 14.89 -9.85
CA SER A 399 -11.98 15.43 -8.80
C SER A 399 -11.42 15.08 -7.43
N GLY A 400 -11.41 16.04 -6.50
CA GLY A 400 -11.12 15.73 -5.10
C GLY A 400 -12.31 15.03 -4.44
N ASP A 401 -12.04 14.05 -3.59
CA ASP A 401 -13.00 13.44 -2.66
C ASP A 401 -12.83 13.98 -1.23
N GLY A 402 -12.44 15.26 -1.16
CA GLY A 402 -12.22 16.01 0.08
C GLY A 402 -10.75 16.14 0.49
N SER A 403 -10.55 16.86 1.59
CA SER A 403 -9.30 16.89 2.33
C SER A 403 -9.57 16.81 3.82
N ILE A 404 -8.61 16.29 4.58
CA ILE A 404 -8.67 16.18 6.03
C ILE A 404 -7.54 17.04 6.60
N ALA A 405 -7.90 18.11 7.31
CA ALA A 405 -6.93 18.96 7.99
C ALA A 405 -6.26 18.18 9.12
N ILE A 406 -4.95 18.36 9.27
CA ILE A 406 -4.18 17.86 10.41
C ILE A 406 -4.05 19.01 11.40
N PRO A 407 -4.68 18.93 12.59
CA PRO A 407 -4.58 20.01 13.56
C PRO A 407 -3.19 20.09 14.18
N ASP A 408 -2.88 21.24 14.78
CA ASP A 408 -1.77 21.36 15.71
C ASP A 408 -1.98 20.42 16.92
N ASP A 409 -0.90 20.10 17.61
CA ASP A 409 -1.00 19.29 18.82
C ASP A 409 -1.56 20.07 20.02
N ASN A 410 -1.74 19.38 21.15
CA ASN A 410 -2.26 19.99 22.38
C ASN A 410 -1.36 21.10 22.96
N ASP A 411 -0.08 21.13 22.55
CA ASP A 411 0.91 22.15 22.92
C ASP A 411 1.04 23.24 21.84
N SER A 412 0.13 23.27 20.86
CA SER A 412 0.12 24.21 19.72
C SER A 412 1.36 24.10 18.82
N ARG A 413 2.02 22.93 18.78
CA ARG A 413 3.04 22.62 17.78
C ARG A 413 2.36 22.30 16.47
N SER A 414 2.87 22.88 15.38
CA SER A 414 2.36 22.60 14.05
C SER A 414 2.78 21.20 13.60
N MET A 415 1.80 20.34 13.42
CA MET A 415 1.96 18.94 13.00
C MET A 415 1.69 18.82 11.50
N ARG A 416 2.66 18.31 10.75
CA ARG A 416 2.59 18.17 9.29
C ARG A 416 2.47 16.70 8.89
N PRO A 417 1.55 16.32 8.00
CA PRO A 417 1.42 14.94 7.55
C PRO A 417 2.70 14.49 6.82
N ALA A 418 3.14 13.25 7.05
CA ALA A 418 4.45 12.75 6.62
C ALA A 418 4.38 11.43 5.84
N GLN A 419 3.76 10.39 6.41
CA GLN A 419 3.58 9.08 5.77
C GLN A 419 2.11 8.67 5.84
N ILE A 420 1.64 7.90 4.85
CA ILE A 420 0.32 7.29 4.86
C ILE A 420 0.49 5.77 4.72
N VAL A 421 -0.08 5.01 5.66
CA VAL A 421 -0.22 3.56 5.52
C VAL A 421 -1.67 3.17 5.75
N PHE A 422 -2.13 2.13 5.06
CA PHE A 422 -3.50 1.64 5.21
C PHE A 422 -3.54 0.36 6.04
N CYS A 423 -4.45 0.30 6.99
CA CYS A 423 -4.73 -0.85 7.83
C CYS A 423 -6.19 -1.29 7.61
N GLU A 424 -6.45 -2.59 7.58
CA GLU A 424 -7.79 -3.12 7.31
C GLU A 424 -8.42 -3.65 8.60
N GLU A 425 -9.69 -3.36 8.84
CA GLU A 425 -10.44 -4.07 9.88
C GLU A 425 -10.54 -5.55 9.54
N PRO A 426 -10.65 -6.47 10.51
CA PRO A 426 -10.91 -7.87 10.19
C PRO A 426 -12.25 -8.04 9.47
N GLU A 427 -12.32 -9.03 8.58
CA GLU A 427 -13.58 -9.39 7.92
C GLU A 427 -14.63 -9.80 8.97
N VAL A 428 -15.76 -9.10 9.00
CA VAL A 428 -16.89 -9.45 9.88
C VAL A 428 -17.71 -10.55 9.19
N THR A 429 -17.79 -11.73 9.80
CA THR A 429 -18.67 -12.79 9.31
C THR A 429 -20.09 -12.62 9.85
N GLU A 430 -21.11 -13.18 9.18
CA GLU A 430 -22.50 -13.13 9.68
C GLU A 430 -22.66 -13.80 11.07
N GLU A 431 -21.76 -14.72 11.44
CA GLU A 431 -21.72 -15.29 12.80
C GLU A 431 -21.32 -14.22 13.84
N ASP A 432 -20.39 -13.32 13.51
CA ASP A 432 -19.94 -12.23 14.38
C ASP A 432 -21.00 -11.14 14.54
N GLU A 433 -21.83 -10.90 13.52
CA GLU A 433 -22.98 -9.99 13.64
C GLU A 433 -24.12 -10.57 14.50
N ALA A 434 -24.30 -11.89 14.50
CA ALA A 434 -25.31 -12.56 15.32
C ALA A 434 -24.98 -12.56 16.83
N GLU A 435 -23.70 -12.39 17.19
CA GLU A 435 -23.25 -12.25 18.58
C GLU A 435 -23.30 -10.81 19.11
N LYS A 436 -23.44 -9.79 18.24
CA LYS A 436 -23.69 -8.42 18.70
C LYS A 436 -25.08 -8.36 19.36
N PRO A 437 -25.21 -7.86 20.60
CA PRO A 437 -26.52 -7.75 21.25
C PRO A 437 -27.43 -6.89 20.38
N SER A 438 -28.55 -7.48 19.93
CA SER A 438 -29.47 -6.82 19.00
C SER A 438 -29.87 -5.44 19.53
N SER A 439 -29.50 -4.37 18.83
CA SER A 439 -29.90 -2.99 19.16
C SER A 439 -31.37 -2.70 18.78
N SER A 440 -32.21 -3.73 18.68
CA SER A 440 -33.66 -3.57 18.67
C SER A 440 -34.16 -3.36 20.12
N GLY A 441 -33.84 -2.19 20.67
CA GLY A 441 -34.31 -1.72 21.97
C GLY A 441 -34.87 -0.31 21.84
N GLU A 442 -36.18 -0.25 21.65
CA GLU A 442 -37.11 0.88 21.71
C GLU A 442 -36.57 2.25 22.19
N SER A 443 -36.96 3.28 21.43
CA SER A 443 -36.94 4.69 21.81
C SER A 443 -37.51 4.90 23.22
N GLY A 444 -36.63 5.10 24.20
CA GLY A 444 -36.97 5.47 25.56
C GLY A 444 -36.36 6.82 25.92
N ASN A 445 -37.16 7.88 25.82
CA ASN A 445 -36.92 9.17 26.48
C ASN A 445 -36.51 8.94 27.95
N PHE A 446 -35.32 9.37 28.35
CA PHE A 446 -35.02 9.63 29.76
C PHE A 446 -34.30 10.96 29.93
N CYS A 447 -35.11 12.00 30.14
CA CYS A 447 -34.75 13.13 30.99
C CYS A 447 -34.42 12.62 32.40
N PHE A 448 -33.35 13.13 33.02
CA PHE A 448 -33.34 13.33 34.46
C PHE A 448 -32.81 14.72 34.83
N ILE A 449 -33.72 15.47 35.45
CA ILE A 449 -33.47 16.67 36.24
C ILE A 449 -33.03 16.22 37.65
N GLY A 450 -31.95 16.84 38.13
CA GLY A 450 -31.58 17.28 39.49
C GLY A 450 -32.02 16.53 40.76
N ALA A 451 -31.10 16.46 41.75
CA ALA A 451 -31.21 17.23 43.00
C ALA A 451 -30.06 16.93 44.00
N VAL A 452 -29.43 18.02 44.47
CA VAL A 452 -29.13 18.42 45.87
C VAL A 452 -28.75 17.36 46.94
N MET A 453 -27.60 17.67 47.56
CA MET A 453 -27.06 17.39 48.90
C MET A 453 -27.98 16.88 50.03
N PRO A 454 -27.37 16.24 51.05
CA PRO A 454 -27.02 16.97 52.29
C PRO A 454 -25.55 17.33 52.45
#